data_AF-A0A9K3KY66-F1
#
_entry.id   AF-A0A9K3KY66-F1
#
_cell.length_a   1.000
_cell.length_b   1.000
_cell.length_c   1.000
_cell.angle_alpha   90.00
_cell.angle_beta   90.00
_cell.angle_gamma   90.00
#
_symmetry.space_group_name_H-M   'P 1'
#
loop_
_entity.id
_entity.type
_entity.pdbx_description
1 polymer ?
#
loop_
_entity_poly.entity_id
_entity_poly.type
_entity_poly.pdbx_seq_one_letter_code
_entity_poly.pdbx_strand_id
1 'polypeptide(L)'
;MVPPAIVFFESLLPYGLTCLGCHAVLWVIFRYLLPSSGPWHAAPNFTAHQTIALFLMIQWTLNGFFGEDDEEDMNASTNSLPVILRPSSLGMKMARRSMAALWIWDIPVSMLTSDMSSAMDALMHAHHLGMLLVTCIVMGWLTFGTASETYPNPVGATLAPLFFGQVELSSIPLQIVDLFHPKKSAAWHEYMLSRPMLVSINDACRQLFALLFLAVRGIYFPFLVFTIVIPEFWDALGWSMMEDQTKYVLPIVTILTFSVAFTLLQMYWAVLVVNQIYKAMKGGGDKKKSG
;
A
#
# COMPACT_ATOMS: atom_id res chain seq x y z
N MET A 1 -15.66 -12.76 -28.38
CA MET A 1 -15.65 -12.01 -27.11
C MET A 1 -14.68 -12.72 -26.20
N VAL A 2 -13.57 -12.08 -25.83
CA VAL A 2 -12.57 -12.69 -24.95
C VAL A 2 -13.19 -12.76 -23.54
N PRO A 3 -13.15 -13.90 -22.83
CA PRO A 3 -13.66 -13.99 -21.46
C PRO A 3 -13.06 -12.86 -20.62
N PRO A 4 -13.84 -12.16 -19.78
CA PRO A 4 -13.36 -11.07 -18.93
C PRO A 4 -12.09 -11.45 -18.14
N ALA A 5 -11.95 -12.72 -17.76
CA ALA A 5 -10.78 -13.28 -17.11
C ALA A 5 -9.47 -13.19 -17.92
N ILE A 6 -9.51 -13.33 -19.25
CA ILE A 6 -8.29 -13.34 -20.09
C ILE A 6 -7.72 -11.93 -20.27
N VAL A 7 -8.55 -10.95 -20.67
CA VAL A 7 -8.16 -9.52 -20.77
C VAL A 7 -7.63 -9.00 -19.42
N PHE A 8 -8.18 -9.56 -18.34
CA PHE A 8 -7.82 -9.25 -16.99
C PHE A 8 -6.39 -9.72 -16.61
N PHE A 9 -6.05 -11.00 -16.86
CA PHE A 9 -4.68 -11.51 -16.64
C PHE A 9 -3.65 -10.73 -17.47
N GLU A 10 -4.01 -10.33 -18.69
CA GLU A 10 -3.14 -9.53 -19.57
C GLU A 10 -2.76 -8.17 -18.98
N SER A 11 -3.59 -7.60 -18.10
CA SER A 11 -3.32 -6.28 -17.50
C SER A 11 -2.63 -6.34 -16.13
N LEU A 12 -2.89 -7.38 -15.31
CA LEU A 12 -2.24 -7.55 -14.01
C LEU A 12 -0.84 -8.16 -14.11
N LEU A 13 -0.73 -9.22 -14.92
CA LEU A 13 0.44 -10.06 -14.95
C LEU A 13 1.70 -9.26 -15.34
N PRO A 14 1.68 -8.33 -16.33
CA PRO A 14 2.86 -7.56 -16.67
C PRO A 14 3.38 -6.72 -15.50
N TYR A 15 2.52 -6.08 -14.73
CA TYR A 15 2.96 -5.21 -13.63
C TYR A 15 3.57 -6.03 -12.48
N GLY A 16 2.88 -7.09 -12.04
CA GLY A 16 3.38 -7.96 -10.98
C GLY A 16 4.65 -8.72 -11.38
N LEU A 17 4.71 -9.25 -12.61
CA LEU A 17 5.92 -9.88 -13.14
C LEU A 17 7.06 -8.87 -13.34
N THR A 18 6.77 -7.60 -13.66
CA THR A 18 7.81 -6.56 -13.69
C THR A 18 8.40 -6.36 -12.29
N CYS A 19 7.58 -6.26 -11.25
CA CYS A 19 8.07 -6.17 -9.87
C CYS A 19 8.92 -7.40 -9.50
N LEU A 20 8.43 -8.61 -9.78
CA LEU A 20 9.15 -9.85 -9.47
C LEU A 20 10.46 -9.99 -10.28
N GLY A 21 10.43 -9.66 -11.57
CA GLY A 21 11.60 -9.68 -12.45
C GLY A 21 12.65 -8.66 -12.04
N CYS A 22 12.24 -7.42 -11.74
CA CYS A 22 13.12 -6.40 -11.15
C CYS A 22 13.72 -6.88 -9.83
N HIS A 23 12.93 -7.57 -8.98
CA HIS A 23 13.43 -8.10 -7.72
C HIS A 23 14.52 -9.13 -7.96
N ALA A 24 14.29 -10.09 -8.86
CA ALA A 24 15.30 -11.10 -9.21
C ALA A 24 16.58 -10.45 -9.76
N VAL A 25 16.45 -9.47 -10.65
CA VAL A 25 17.61 -8.75 -11.23
C VAL A 25 18.38 -7.99 -10.14
N LEU A 26 17.68 -7.23 -9.29
CA LEU A 26 18.32 -6.51 -8.18
C LEU A 26 18.97 -7.46 -7.19
N TRP A 27 18.33 -8.59 -6.89
CA TRP A 27 18.91 -9.63 -6.04
C TRP A 27 20.22 -10.15 -6.64
N VAL A 28 20.26 -10.46 -7.95
CA VAL A 28 21.49 -10.88 -8.64
C VAL A 28 22.56 -9.80 -8.55
N ILE A 29 22.21 -8.54 -8.79
CA ILE A 29 23.14 -7.39 -8.72
C ILE A 29 23.73 -7.28 -7.31
N PHE A 30 22.87 -7.25 -6.28
CA PHE A 30 23.27 -7.09 -4.89
C PHE A 30 24.06 -8.29 -4.35
N ARG A 31 23.73 -9.50 -4.80
CA ARG A 31 24.40 -10.71 -4.35
C ARG A 31 25.72 -10.98 -5.06
N TYR A 32 25.83 -10.67 -6.36
CA TYR A 32 26.96 -11.16 -7.17
C TYR A 32 27.75 -10.09 -7.93
N LEU A 33 27.15 -8.94 -8.24
CA LEU A 33 27.80 -7.94 -9.12
C LEU A 33 28.38 -6.75 -8.38
N LEU A 34 27.79 -6.36 -7.24
CA LEU A 34 28.33 -5.30 -6.40
C LEU A 34 29.46 -5.80 -5.48
N PRO A 35 30.32 -4.90 -4.96
CA PRO A 35 31.39 -5.27 -4.02
C PRO A 35 30.86 -6.08 -2.83
N SER A 36 31.52 -7.19 -2.53
CA SER A 36 31.11 -8.14 -1.47
C SER A 36 31.21 -7.57 -0.06
N SER A 37 31.95 -6.47 0.12
CA SER A 37 32.07 -5.76 1.40
C SER A 37 30.86 -4.87 1.73
N GLY A 38 29.89 -4.75 0.83
CA GLY A 38 28.70 -3.93 1.03
C GLY A 38 27.55 -4.65 1.75
N PRO A 39 26.63 -3.90 2.37
CA PRO A 39 25.53 -4.44 3.17
C PRO A 39 24.49 -5.16 2.31
N TRP A 40 24.38 -4.79 1.03
CA TRP A 40 23.55 -5.44 0.03
C TRP A 40 23.90 -6.91 -0.19
N HIS A 41 25.14 -7.33 0.06
CA HIS A 41 25.55 -8.72 -0.08
C HIS A 41 25.06 -9.59 1.10
N ALA A 42 24.93 -8.99 2.29
CA ALA A 42 24.46 -9.64 3.50
C ALA A 42 22.93 -9.80 3.53
N ALA A 43 22.19 -8.86 2.93
CA ALA A 43 20.73 -8.89 2.88
C ALA A 43 20.20 -8.52 1.48
N PRO A 44 20.51 -9.29 0.42
CA PRO A 44 20.19 -8.93 -0.97
C PRO A 44 18.69 -8.91 -1.25
N ASN A 45 17.93 -9.86 -0.70
CA ASN A 45 16.46 -9.92 -0.84
C ASN A 45 15.81 -8.69 -0.21
N PHE A 46 16.20 -8.38 1.03
CA PHE A 46 15.71 -7.20 1.76
C PHE A 46 16.03 -5.90 0.99
N THR A 47 17.26 -5.77 0.50
CA THR A 47 17.68 -4.60 -0.28
C THR A 47 16.90 -4.45 -1.59
N ALA A 48 16.73 -5.54 -2.34
CA ALA A 48 15.93 -5.56 -3.57
C ALA A 48 14.47 -5.18 -3.31
N HIS A 49 13.88 -5.74 -2.24
CA HIS A 49 12.51 -5.44 -1.86
C HIS A 49 12.32 -3.95 -1.52
N GLN A 50 13.13 -3.41 -0.61
CA GLN A 50 13.05 -2.00 -0.20
C GLN A 50 13.25 -1.05 -1.38
N THR A 51 14.14 -1.40 -2.32
CA THR A 51 14.37 -0.60 -3.54
C THR A 51 13.10 -0.53 -4.39
N ILE A 52 12.47 -1.67 -4.68
CA ILE A 52 11.26 -1.72 -5.50
C ILE A 52 10.09 -1.06 -4.77
N ALA A 53 9.92 -1.34 -3.48
CA ALA A 53 8.89 -0.74 -2.65
C ALA A 53 8.99 0.79 -2.68
N LEU A 54 10.20 1.37 -2.55
CA LEU A 54 10.41 2.81 -2.65
C LEU A 54 9.89 3.39 -3.97
N PHE A 55 10.25 2.78 -5.10
CA PHE A 55 9.79 3.24 -6.41
C PHE A 55 8.27 3.09 -6.59
N LEU A 56 7.68 2.02 -6.05
CA LEU A 56 6.23 1.83 -6.05
C LEU A 56 5.52 2.88 -5.20
N MET A 57 6.00 3.18 -3.99
CA MET A 57 5.43 4.22 -3.13
C MET A 57 5.45 5.59 -3.81
N ILE A 58 6.57 5.93 -4.48
CA ILE A 58 6.67 7.17 -5.27
C ILE A 58 5.65 7.16 -6.41
N GLN A 59 5.62 6.09 -7.21
CA GLN A 59 4.70 5.98 -8.35
C GLN A 59 3.23 6.08 -7.91
N TRP A 60 2.86 5.38 -6.86
CA TRP A 60 1.50 5.35 -6.33
C TRP A 60 1.10 6.70 -5.74
N THR A 61 2.00 7.35 -4.99
CA THR A 61 1.79 8.71 -4.49
C THR A 61 1.55 9.70 -5.64
N LEU A 62 2.38 9.66 -6.68
CA LEU A 62 2.22 10.55 -7.84
C LEU A 62 0.89 10.33 -8.56
N ASN A 63 0.48 9.07 -8.78
CA ASN A 63 -0.83 8.78 -9.37
C ASN A 63 -1.99 9.22 -8.45
N GLY A 64 -1.83 9.14 -7.12
CA GLY A 64 -2.86 9.56 -6.18
C GLY A 64 -3.09 11.08 -6.15
N PHE A 65 -2.05 11.87 -6.36
CA PHE A 65 -2.14 13.35 -6.36
C PHE A 65 -2.39 13.95 -7.74
N PHE A 66 -1.81 13.36 -8.78
CA PHE A 66 -1.74 13.95 -10.12
C PHE A 66 -2.31 13.04 -11.21
N GLY A 67 -2.84 11.88 -10.85
CA GLY A 67 -3.57 11.05 -11.80
C GLY A 67 -4.86 11.73 -12.19
N GLU A 68 -5.18 11.68 -13.48
CA GLU A 68 -6.45 12.12 -14.03
C GLU A 68 -7.25 10.87 -14.42
N ASP A 69 -8.57 10.92 -14.20
CA ASP A 69 -9.50 9.95 -14.78
C ASP A 69 -9.70 10.28 -16.26
N ASP A 70 -9.79 9.26 -17.09
CA ASP A 70 -10.12 9.44 -18.50
C ASP A 70 -11.58 9.93 -18.58
N GLU A 71 -11.80 11.16 -19.08
CA GLU A 71 -13.13 11.82 -19.11
C GLU A 71 -14.20 10.98 -19.84
N GLU A 72 -13.78 10.09 -20.73
CA GLU A 72 -14.66 9.20 -21.51
C GLU A 72 -15.40 8.14 -20.67
N ASP A 73 -14.97 7.86 -19.43
CA ASP A 73 -15.59 6.84 -18.58
C ASP A 73 -16.90 7.30 -17.89
N MET A 74 -17.22 8.60 -17.94
CA MET A 74 -18.43 9.16 -17.31
C MET A 74 -19.62 9.16 -18.27
N ASN A 75 -20.12 7.96 -18.62
CA ASN A 75 -21.37 7.83 -19.35
C ASN A 75 -22.56 8.37 -18.53
N ALA A 76 -23.52 9.03 -19.19
CA ALA A 76 -24.70 9.59 -18.53
C ALA A 76 -25.51 8.56 -17.71
N SER A 77 -25.43 7.27 -18.05
CA SER A 77 -26.09 6.17 -17.35
C SER A 77 -25.48 5.82 -15.98
N THR A 78 -24.23 6.20 -15.69
CA THR A 78 -23.61 5.95 -14.38
C THR A 78 -23.88 7.06 -13.37
N ASN A 79 -24.48 8.19 -13.79
CA ASN A 79 -24.80 9.31 -12.91
C ASN A 79 -25.90 8.99 -11.88
N SER A 80 -26.74 7.99 -12.16
CA SER A 80 -27.75 7.51 -11.20
C SER A 80 -27.17 6.60 -10.13
N LEU A 81 -25.93 6.10 -10.29
CA LEU A 81 -25.28 5.28 -9.28
C LEU A 81 -24.71 6.18 -8.15
N PRO A 82 -24.74 5.70 -6.90
CA PRO A 82 -23.92 6.25 -5.82
C PRO A 82 -22.46 6.40 -6.27
N VAL A 83 -21.78 7.47 -5.83
CA VAL A 83 -20.43 7.83 -6.30
C VAL A 83 -19.43 6.68 -6.12
N ILE A 84 -19.54 5.92 -5.02
CA ILE A 84 -18.66 4.79 -4.74
C ILE A 84 -18.92 3.58 -5.64
N LEU A 85 -20.06 3.51 -6.32
CA LEU A 85 -20.37 2.44 -7.29
C LEU A 85 -20.04 2.86 -8.72
N ARG A 86 -19.59 4.09 -8.94
CA ARG A 86 -19.19 4.57 -10.26
C ARG A 86 -17.82 4.01 -10.63
N PRO A 87 -17.60 3.67 -11.91
CA PRO A 87 -16.27 3.34 -12.39
C PRO A 87 -15.35 4.57 -12.32
N SER A 88 -14.05 4.32 -12.18
CA SER A 88 -12.98 5.32 -12.32
C SER A 88 -11.79 4.61 -12.95
N SER A 89 -11.32 5.07 -14.11
CA SER A 89 -10.17 4.49 -14.82
C SER A 89 -8.93 4.53 -13.97
N LEU A 90 -8.64 5.68 -13.35
CA LEU A 90 -7.50 5.87 -12.46
C LEU A 90 -7.60 4.94 -11.25
N GLY A 91 -8.76 4.91 -10.60
CA GLY A 91 -9.00 4.06 -9.45
C GLY A 91 -8.84 2.58 -9.75
N MET A 92 -9.41 2.13 -10.87
CA MET A 92 -9.27 0.76 -11.36
C MET A 92 -7.83 0.43 -11.75
N LYS A 93 -7.11 1.37 -12.35
CA LYS A 93 -5.69 1.20 -12.71
C LYS A 93 -4.81 1.10 -11.48
N MET A 94 -5.07 1.90 -10.45
CA MET A 94 -4.36 1.84 -9.17
C MET A 94 -4.66 0.54 -8.44
N ALA A 95 -5.93 0.15 -8.29
CA ALA A 95 -6.31 -1.12 -7.69
C ALA A 95 -5.66 -2.31 -8.40
N ARG A 96 -5.64 -2.31 -9.74
CA ARG A 96 -4.93 -3.31 -10.55
C ARG A 96 -3.43 -3.40 -10.21
N ARG A 97 -2.75 -2.26 -10.21
CA ARG A 97 -1.31 -2.21 -9.90
C ARG A 97 -1.00 -2.66 -8.47
N SER A 98 -1.77 -2.19 -7.50
CA SER A 98 -1.64 -2.58 -6.10
C SER A 98 -1.90 -4.07 -5.93
N MET A 99 -2.97 -4.60 -6.54
CA MET A 99 -3.27 -6.03 -6.53
C MET A 99 -2.13 -6.87 -7.11
N ALA A 100 -1.64 -6.49 -8.30
CA ALA A 100 -0.57 -7.22 -8.97
C ALA A 100 0.73 -7.20 -8.16
N ALA A 101 1.09 -6.05 -7.57
CA ALA A 101 2.25 -5.94 -6.69
C ALA A 101 2.10 -6.81 -5.44
N LEU A 102 0.95 -6.74 -4.75
CA LEU A 102 0.67 -7.50 -3.53
C LEU A 102 0.66 -9.02 -3.78
N TRP A 103 -0.09 -9.46 -4.79
CA TRP A 103 -0.34 -10.88 -5.03
C TRP A 103 0.84 -11.59 -5.67
N ILE A 104 1.49 -10.99 -6.68
CA ILE A 104 2.52 -11.67 -7.48
C ILE A 104 3.91 -11.50 -6.87
N TRP A 105 4.16 -10.38 -6.17
CA TRP A 105 5.50 -10.02 -5.72
C TRP A 105 5.62 -9.89 -4.21
N ASP A 106 4.95 -8.92 -3.59
CA ASP A 106 5.19 -8.51 -2.21
C ASP A 106 4.89 -9.61 -1.18
N ILE A 107 3.67 -10.18 -1.21
CA ILE A 107 3.27 -11.24 -0.28
C ILE A 107 4.11 -12.52 -0.50
N PRO A 108 4.25 -13.06 -1.74
CA PRO A 108 5.07 -14.24 -1.96
C PRO A 108 6.54 -14.05 -1.55
N VAL A 109 7.18 -12.94 -1.94
CA VAL A 109 8.60 -12.70 -1.63
C VAL A 109 8.81 -12.54 -0.13
N SER A 110 7.92 -11.82 0.57
CA SER A 110 8.03 -11.63 2.01
C SER A 110 7.85 -12.91 2.82
N MET A 111 7.03 -13.85 2.33
CA MET A 111 6.81 -15.15 2.98
C MET A 111 7.90 -16.17 2.64
N LEU A 112 8.44 -16.17 1.42
CA LEU A 112 9.36 -17.20 0.94
C LEU A 112 10.84 -16.93 1.27
N THR A 113 11.21 -15.68 1.57
CA THR A 113 12.60 -15.33 1.85
C THR A 113 12.83 -15.13 3.34
N SER A 114 13.79 -15.88 3.91
CA SER A 114 14.11 -15.87 5.34
C SER A 114 14.35 -14.46 5.87
N ASP A 115 15.10 -13.67 5.12
CA ASP A 115 15.57 -12.34 5.53
C ASP A 115 14.42 -11.32 5.57
N MET A 116 13.36 -11.53 4.76
CA MET A 116 12.15 -10.71 4.78
C MET A 116 11.15 -11.18 5.83
N SER A 117 10.99 -12.50 5.98
CA SER A 117 10.04 -13.08 6.93
C SER A 117 10.33 -12.64 8.38
N SER A 118 11.61 -12.42 8.73
CA SER A 118 12.00 -11.87 10.03
C SER A 118 11.78 -10.35 10.14
N ALA A 119 11.71 -9.65 9.02
CA ALA A 119 11.57 -8.20 8.97
C ALA A 119 10.10 -7.73 8.97
N MET A 120 9.16 -8.60 8.58
CA MET A 120 7.72 -8.33 8.59
C MET A 120 7.02 -9.06 9.73
N ASP A 121 6.26 -8.32 10.54
CA ASP A 121 5.41 -8.91 11.55
C ASP A 121 4.09 -9.42 10.94
N ALA A 122 3.42 -10.32 11.66
CA ALA A 122 2.14 -10.89 11.22
C ALA A 122 1.06 -9.82 10.99
N LEU A 123 1.16 -8.69 11.68
CA LEU A 123 0.24 -7.56 11.54
C LEU A 123 0.41 -6.89 10.17
N MET A 124 1.63 -6.77 9.67
CA MET A 124 1.90 -6.25 8.32
C MET A 124 1.39 -7.20 7.23
N HIS A 125 1.57 -8.52 7.39
CA HIS A 125 0.98 -9.49 6.45
C HIS A 125 -0.54 -9.43 6.45
N ALA A 126 -1.17 -9.33 7.63
CA ALA A 126 -2.62 -9.16 7.73
C ALA A 126 -3.09 -7.86 7.06
N HIS A 127 -2.33 -6.76 7.21
CA HIS A 127 -2.59 -5.51 6.52
C HIS A 127 -2.52 -5.69 5.00
N HIS A 128 -1.47 -6.31 4.46
CA HIS A 128 -1.28 -6.52 3.02
C HIS A 128 -2.35 -7.45 2.43
N LEU A 129 -2.74 -8.50 3.14
CA LEU A 129 -3.85 -9.39 2.75
C LEU A 129 -5.19 -8.66 2.74
N GLY A 130 -5.44 -7.78 3.71
CA GLY A 130 -6.62 -6.92 3.69
C GLY A 130 -6.61 -5.94 2.52
N MET A 131 -5.46 -5.33 2.20
CA MET A 131 -5.30 -4.44 1.05
C MET A 131 -5.55 -5.20 -0.26
N LEU A 132 -5.03 -6.42 -0.37
CA LEU A 132 -5.29 -7.31 -1.50
C LEU A 132 -6.80 -7.57 -1.66
N LEU A 133 -7.49 -7.92 -0.58
CA LEU A 133 -8.95 -8.13 -0.61
C LEU A 133 -9.71 -6.87 -1.06
N VAL A 134 -9.36 -5.69 -0.53
CA VAL A 134 -9.97 -4.43 -0.95
C VAL A 134 -9.71 -4.16 -2.43
N THR A 135 -8.51 -4.42 -2.95
CA THR A 135 -8.24 -4.27 -4.39
C THR A 135 -9.09 -5.20 -5.25
N CYS A 136 -9.34 -6.45 -4.83
CA CYS A 136 -10.25 -7.37 -5.53
C CYS A 136 -11.67 -6.81 -5.60
N ILE A 137 -12.16 -6.19 -4.52
CA ILE A 137 -13.49 -5.59 -4.46
C ILE A 137 -13.58 -4.35 -5.34
N VAL A 138 -12.58 -3.46 -5.26
CA VAL A 138 -12.50 -2.27 -6.12
C VAL A 138 -12.51 -2.67 -7.59
N MET A 139 -11.86 -3.78 -7.94
CA MET A 139 -11.87 -4.33 -9.28
C MET A 139 -13.16 -5.07 -9.66
N GLY A 140 -14.12 -5.21 -8.75
CA GLY A 140 -15.41 -5.84 -8.98
C GLY A 140 -15.40 -7.37 -8.97
N TRP A 141 -14.35 -8.03 -8.46
CA TRP A 141 -14.26 -9.50 -8.50
C TRP A 141 -15.15 -10.22 -7.51
N LEU A 142 -15.47 -9.54 -6.40
CA LEU A 142 -16.31 -10.08 -5.34
C LEU A 142 -17.75 -9.56 -5.44
N THR A 143 -18.08 -8.87 -6.53
CA THR A 143 -19.44 -8.45 -6.84
C THR A 143 -20.07 -9.53 -7.72
N PHE A 144 -20.90 -10.39 -7.11
CA PHE A 144 -21.53 -11.52 -7.82
C PHE A 144 -22.65 -11.02 -8.75
N GLY A 145 -22.31 -10.74 -10.00
CA GLY A 145 -23.25 -10.40 -11.06
C GLY A 145 -23.81 -11.63 -11.79
N THR A 146 -24.86 -11.42 -12.58
CA THR A 146 -25.37 -12.45 -13.50
C THR A 146 -24.42 -12.57 -14.71
N ALA A 147 -24.36 -13.75 -15.33
CA ALA A 147 -23.44 -14.04 -16.46
C ALA A 147 -23.62 -13.14 -17.70
N SER A 148 -24.67 -12.31 -17.74
CA SER A 148 -24.94 -11.34 -18.81
C SER A 148 -24.24 -9.99 -18.62
N GLU A 149 -23.64 -9.72 -17.46
CA GLU A 149 -22.98 -8.44 -17.21
C GLU A 149 -21.61 -8.39 -17.89
N THR A 150 -21.48 -7.46 -18.84
CA THR A 150 -20.29 -7.34 -19.71
C THR A 150 -19.11 -6.65 -19.00
N TYR A 151 -19.36 -6.01 -17.85
CA TYR A 151 -18.39 -5.19 -17.13
C TYR A 151 -18.26 -5.60 -15.66
N PRO A 152 -17.05 -5.49 -15.07
CA PRO A 152 -16.90 -5.60 -13.63
C PRO A 152 -17.75 -4.53 -12.95
N ASN A 153 -18.30 -4.86 -11.78
CA ASN A 153 -19.08 -3.94 -10.96
C ASN A 153 -18.18 -3.43 -9.82
N PRO A 154 -17.36 -2.39 -10.05
CA PRO A 154 -16.41 -1.91 -9.06
C PRO A 154 -17.12 -1.27 -7.87
N VAL A 155 -16.49 -1.36 -6.70
CA VAL A 155 -16.96 -0.69 -5.48
C VAL A 155 -15.79 0.05 -4.86
N GLY A 156 -15.90 1.37 -4.73
CA GLY A 156 -14.89 2.26 -4.17
C GLY A 156 -13.80 2.69 -5.15
N ALA A 157 -13.96 2.45 -6.46
CA ALA A 157 -12.95 2.84 -7.46
C ALA A 157 -12.67 4.35 -7.46
N THR A 158 -13.70 5.18 -7.32
CA THR A 158 -13.57 6.64 -7.22
C THR A 158 -12.72 7.11 -6.02
N LEU A 159 -12.57 6.29 -4.98
CA LEU A 159 -11.78 6.60 -3.79
C LEU A 159 -10.40 5.93 -3.79
N ALA A 160 -10.16 4.98 -4.71
CA ALA A 160 -8.89 4.26 -4.80
C ALA A 160 -7.64 5.17 -4.91
N PRO A 161 -7.65 6.33 -5.60
CA PRO A 161 -6.49 7.23 -5.62
C PRO A 161 -6.08 7.76 -4.24
N LEU A 162 -7.06 7.95 -3.35
CA LEU A 162 -6.82 8.34 -1.95
C LEU A 162 -6.14 7.19 -1.20
N PHE A 163 -6.75 6.00 -1.22
CA PHE A 163 -6.38 4.85 -0.39
C PHE A 163 -5.16 4.07 -0.88
N PHE A 164 -4.87 4.07 -2.18
CA PHE A 164 -3.73 3.37 -2.75
C PHE A 164 -2.61 4.31 -3.19
N GLY A 165 -2.83 5.63 -3.14
CA GLY A 165 -1.87 6.62 -3.62
C GLY A 165 -1.51 7.66 -2.57
N GLN A 166 -2.41 8.59 -2.27
CA GLN A 166 -2.09 9.75 -1.42
C GLN A 166 -1.58 9.33 -0.03
N VAL A 167 -2.13 8.26 0.54
CA VAL A 167 -1.70 7.74 1.85
C VAL A 167 -0.28 7.17 1.85
N GLU A 168 0.27 6.83 0.68
CA GLU A 168 1.63 6.29 0.52
C GLU A 168 2.71 7.37 0.56
N LEU A 169 2.34 8.65 0.60
CA LEU A 169 3.30 9.75 0.74
C LEU A 169 4.19 9.57 1.97
N SER A 170 3.62 9.10 3.09
CA SER A 170 4.39 8.83 4.30
C SER A 170 5.22 7.54 4.21
N SER A 171 4.90 6.61 3.30
CA SER A 171 5.66 5.38 3.09
C SER A 171 6.98 5.62 2.37
N ILE A 172 7.12 6.68 1.59
CA ILE A 172 8.37 7.01 0.87
C ILE A 172 9.56 7.15 1.83
N PRO A 173 9.55 8.06 2.83
CA PRO A 173 10.64 8.13 3.80
C PRO A 173 10.72 6.87 4.66
N LEU A 174 9.61 6.15 4.90
CA LEU A 174 9.61 4.91 5.66
C LEU A 174 10.47 3.82 5.01
N GLN A 175 10.43 3.65 3.68
CA GLN A 175 11.28 2.64 3.00
C GLN A 175 12.78 2.89 3.25
N ILE A 176 13.18 4.15 3.33
CA ILE A 176 14.57 4.52 3.64
C ILE A 176 14.90 4.23 5.12
N VAL A 177 13.99 4.57 6.03
CA VAL A 177 14.16 4.28 7.47
C VAL A 177 14.23 2.79 7.73
N ASP A 178 13.36 2.01 7.09
CA ASP A 178 13.33 0.55 7.21
C ASP A 178 14.61 -0.08 6.67
N LEU A 179 15.19 0.46 5.58
CA LEU A 179 16.46 0.00 5.05
C LEU A 179 17.57 0.00 6.12
N PHE A 180 17.61 1.04 6.95
CA PHE A 180 18.62 1.23 7.99
C PHE A 180 18.17 0.78 9.39
N HIS A 181 17.01 0.13 9.50
CA HIS A 181 16.45 -0.26 10.80
C HIS A 181 17.21 -1.45 11.41
N PRO A 182 17.72 -1.34 12.65
CA PRO A 182 18.66 -2.31 13.23
C PRO A 182 18.10 -3.74 13.34
N LYS A 183 16.77 -3.88 13.49
CA LYS A 183 16.12 -5.20 13.56
C LYS A 183 15.73 -5.78 12.20
N LYS A 184 15.59 -4.92 11.18
CA LYS A 184 15.17 -5.35 9.84
C LYS A 184 16.38 -5.64 8.95
N SER A 185 17.47 -4.89 9.15
CA SER A 185 18.72 -5.07 8.42
C SER A 185 19.92 -4.58 9.25
N ALA A 186 20.52 -5.48 10.02
CA ALA A 186 21.69 -5.17 10.85
C ALA A 186 22.89 -4.69 10.00
N ALA A 187 23.14 -5.33 8.85
CA ALA A 187 24.25 -4.98 7.96
C ALA A 187 24.12 -3.54 7.40
N TRP A 188 22.92 -3.14 6.97
CA TRP A 188 22.69 -1.77 6.50
C TRP A 188 22.79 -0.76 7.63
N HIS A 189 22.33 -1.11 8.83
CA HIS A 189 22.45 -0.26 10.02
C HIS A 189 23.92 0.02 10.38
N GLU A 190 24.75 -1.02 10.47
CA GLU A 190 26.19 -0.88 10.73
C GLU A 190 26.90 -0.08 9.64
N TYR A 191 26.55 -0.36 8.37
CA TYR A 191 27.10 0.38 7.23
C TYR A 191 26.75 1.87 7.26
N MET A 192 25.52 2.21 7.66
CA MET A 192 25.08 3.59 7.86
C MET A 192 25.88 4.26 8.98
N LEU A 193 26.05 3.62 10.14
CA LEU A 193 26.80 4.19 11.28
C LEU A 193 28.25 4.55 10.93
N SER A 194 28.87 3.81 10.00
CA SER A 194 30.23 4.12 9.52
C SER A 194 30.31 5.32 8.56
N ARG A 195 29.18 5.91 8.16
CA ARG A 195 29.10 6.98 7.15
C ARG A 195 28.22 8.14 7.62
N PRO A 196 28.81 9.28 8.01
CA PRO A 196 28.05 10.44 8.53
C PRO A 196 26.92 10.91 7.62
N MET A 197 27.14 10.91 6.30
CA MET A 197 26.11 11.30 5.33
C MET A 197 24.87 10.40 5.38
N LEU A 198 25.04 9.08 5.52
CA LEU A 198 23.92 8.15 5.59
C LEU A 198 23.15 8.28 6.91
N VAL A 199 23.86 8.56 8.01
CA VAL A 199 23.23 8.89 9.30
C VAL A 199 22.34 10.12 9.15
N SER A 200 22.85 11.20 8.54
CA SER A 200 22.07 12.42 8.31
C SER A 200 20.84 12.18 7.42
N ILE A 201 20.98 11.39 6.35
CA ILE A 201 19.86 11.02 5.48
C ILE A 201 18.81 10.23 6.28
N ASN A 202 19.22 9.20 7.02
CA ASN A 202 18.30 8.40 7.81
C ASN A 202 17.58 9.24 8.87
N ASP A 203 18.28 10.12 9.58
CA ASP A 203 17.67 11.00 10.59
C ASP A 203 16.68 11.99 9.98
N ALA A 204 17.00 12.56 8.80
CA ALA A 204 16.06 13.39 8.06
C ALA A 204 14.83 12.60 7.62
N CYS A 205 15.01 11.39 7.08
CA CYS A 205 13.90 10.50 6.70
C CYS A 205 13.05 10.08 7.89
N ARG A 206 13.63 9.83 9.08
CA ARG A 206 12.88 9.52 10.31
C ARG A 206 11.99 10.68 10.75
N GLN A 207 12.51 11.90 10.71
CA GLN A 207 11.73 13.10 11.03
C GLN A 207 10.62 13.33 10.01
N LEU A 208 10.94 13.23 8.72
CA LEU A 208 9.98 13.39 7.63
C LEU A 208 8.90 12.32 7.67
N PHE A 209 9.27 11.06 7.90
CA PHE A 209 8.33 9.96 8.12
C PHE A 209 7.38 10.26 9.26
N ALA A 210 7.90 10.64 10.43
CA ALA A 210 7.06 10.92 11.59
C ALA A 210 6.05 12.05 11.32
N LEU A 211 6.51 13.14 10.69
CA LEU A 211 5.65 14.27 10.31
C LEU A 211 4.57 13.83 9.31
N LEU A 212 4.96 13.22 8.19
CA LEU A 212 4.04 12.82 7.13
C LEU A 212 3.09 11.72 7.59
N PHE A 213 3.55 10.78 8.40
CA PHE A 213 2.71 9.71 8.92
C PHE A 213 1.61 10.29 9.81
N LEU A 214 1.95 11.17 10.75
CA LEU A 214 0.95 11.79 11.63
C LEU A 214 -0.02 12.68 10.83
N ALA A 215 0.47 13.48 9.89
CA ALA A 215 -0.38 14.34 9.08
C ALA A 215 -1.31 13.54 8.15
N VAL A 216 -0.73 12.63 7.35
CA VAL A 216 -1.45 11.91 6.29
C VAL A 216 -2.24 10.73 6.84
N ARG A 217 -1.61 9.85 7.62
CA ARG A 217 -2.23 8.61 8.12
C ARG A 217 -2.85 8.75 9.50
N GLY A 218 -2.31 9.62 10.35
CA GLY A 218 -2.81 9.86 11.71
C GLY A 218 -3.97 10.86 11.80
N ILE A 219 -4.10 11.79 10.86
CA ILE A 219 -5.12 12.85 10.89
C ILE A 219 -5.98 12.83 9.62
N TYR A 220 -5.36 13.04 8.46
CA TYR A 220 -6.08 13.18 7.19
C TYR A 220 -6.85 11.91 6.81
N PHE A 221 -6.24 10.74 6.93
CA PHE A 221 -6.87 9.47 6.60
C PHE A 221 -8.11 9.16 7.48
N PRO A 222 -8.04 9.20 8.83
CA PRO A 222 -9.23 9.08 9.66
C PRO A 222 -10.30 10.12 9.31
N PHE A 223 -9.91 11.38 9.08
CA PHE A 223 -10.84 12.43 8.69
C PHE A 223 -11.61 12.05 7.42
N LEU A 224 -10.93 11.62 6.35
CA LEU A 224 -11.56 11.16 5.11
C LEU A 224 -12.49 9.97 5.35
N VAL A 225 -12.06 8.99 6.16
CA VAL A 225 -12.87 7.80 6.43
C VAL A 225 -14.18 8.18 7.12
N PHE A 226 -14.14 9.04 8.13
CA PHE A 226 -15.33 9.44 8.89
C PHE A 226 -16.24 10.43 8.14
N THR A 227 -15.66 11.32 7.33
CA THR A 227 -16.43 12.41 6.68
C THR A 227 -16.88 12.10 5.27
N ILE A 228 -16.21 11.18 4.57
CA ILE A 228 -16.51 10.84 3.18
C ILE A 228 -16.83 9.36 3.04
N VAL A 229 -15.90 8.47 3.41
CA VAL A 229 -16.04 7.04 3.07
C VAL A 229 -17.21 6.37 3.78
N ILE A 230 -17.31 6.53 5.10
CA ILE A 230 -18.41 5.90 5.86
C ILE A 230 -19.77 6.41 5.36
N PRO A 231 -20.02 7.73 5.25
CA PRO A 231 -21.28 8.24 4.71
C PRO A 231 -21.60 7.71 3.31
N GLU A 232 -20.66 7.81 2.37
CA GLU A 232 -20.89 7.41 0.98
C GLU A 232 -21.19 5.91 0.82
N PHE A 233 -20.47 5.06 1.56
CA PHE A 233 -20.73 3.62 1.54
C PHE A 233 -22.03 3.26 2.29
N TRP A 234 -22.40 4.01 3.33
CA TRP A 234 -23.65 3.81 4.04
C TRP A 234 -24.86 4.16 3.17
N ASP A 235 -24.78 5.28 2.44
CA ASP A 235 -25.82 5.69 1.49
C ASP A 235 -25.95 4.68 0.34
N ALA A 236 -24.82 4.20 -0.19
CA ALA A 236 -24.81 3.16 -1.21
C ALA A 236 -25.36 1.82 -0.70
N LEU A 237 -25.17 1.48 0.58
CA LEU A 237 -25.77 0.30 1.20
C LEU A 237 -27.30 0.43 1.23
N GLY A 238 -27.81 1.58 1.68
CA GLY A 238 -29.24 1.88 1.68
C GLY A 238 -29.85 1.80 0.28
N TRP A 239 -29.20 2.43 -0.70
CA TRP A 239 -29.60 2.35 -2.12
C TRP A 239 -29.64 0.91 -2.63
N SER A 240 -28.59 0.13 -2.35
CA SER A 240 -28.50 -1.27 -2.82
C SER A 240 -29.61 -2.15 -2.26
N MET A 241 -30.07 -1.88 -1.04
CA MET A 241 -31.19 -2.60 -0.43
C MET A 241 -32.55 -2.18 -1.00
N MET A 242 -32.73 -0.90 -1.35
CA MET A 242 -33.99 -0.41 -1.93
C MET A 242 -34.20 -0.87 -3.37
N GLU A 243 -33.13 -0.92 -4.16
CA GLU A 243 -33.17 -1.27 -5.60
C GLU A 243 -32.96 -2.78 -5.87
N ASP A 244 -33.05 -3.62 -4.82
CA ASP A 244 -32.79 -5.07 -4.86
C ASP A 244 -31.43 -5.44 -5.49
N GLN A 245 -30.43 -4.56 -5.33
CA GLN A 245 -29.06 -4.77 -5.82
C GLN A 245 -28.20 -5.49 -4.78
N THR A 246 -28.67 -6.64 -4.31
CA THR A 246 -28.03 -7.43 -3.24
C THR A 246 -26.58 -7.82 -3.56
N LYS A 247 -26.19 -7.85 -4.84
CA LYS A 247 -24.81 -8.10 -5.31
C LYS A 247 -23.76 -7.15 -4.72
N TYR A 248 -24.14 -5.91 -4.36
CA TYR A 248 -23.21 -4.92 -3.80
C TYR A 248 -23.09 -4.95 -2.28
N VAL A 249 -24.03 -5.59 -1.57
CA VAL A 249 -24.13 -5.53 -0.11
C VAL A 249 -22.85 -6.07 0.55
N LEU A 250 -22.42 -7.27 0.18
CA LEU A 250 -21.22 -7.88 0.76
C LEU A 250 -19.93 -7.09 0.45
N PRO A 251 -19.65 -6.69 -0.82
CA PRO A 251 -18.58 -5.74 -1.16
C PRO A 251 -18.55 -4.47 -0.30
N ILE A 252 -19.68 -3.78 -0.19
CA ILE A 252 -19.82 -2.52 0.55
C ILE A 252 -19.51 -2.73 2.05
N VAL A 253 -20.14 -3.73 2.66
CA VAL A 253 -19.92 -4.06 4.09
C VAL A 253 -18.46 -4.45 4.34
N THR A 254 -17.85 -5.18 3.41
CA THR A 254 -16.44 -5.57 3.52
C THR A 254 -15.52 -4.35 3.47
N ILE A 255 -15.69 -3.45 2.49
CA ILE A 255 -14.88 -2.23 2.42
C ILE A 255 -15.10 -1.34 3.65
N LEU A 256 -16.33 -1.17 4.13
CA LEU A 256 -16.60 -0.42 5.36
C LEU A 256 -15.85 -1.02 6.56
N THR A 257 -15.90 -2.35 6.71
CA THR A 257 -15.22 -3.06 7.79
C THR A 257 -13.71 -2.84 7.72
N PHE A 258 -13.11 -3.01 6.54
CA PHE A 258 -11.67 -2.81 6.36
C PHE A 258 -11.25 -1.35 6.46
N SER A 259 -12.11 -0.39 6.07
CA SER A 259 -11.85 1.03 6.24
C SER A 259 -11.72 1.37 7.73
N VAL A 260 -12.66 0.91 8.56
CA VAL A 260 -12.58 1.09 10.02
C VAL A 260 -11.36 0.37 10.60
N ALA A 261 -11.14 -0.90 10.24
CA ALA A 261 -10.02 -1.69 10.75
C ALA A 261 -8.67 -1.05 10.41
N PHE A 262 -8.49 -0.58 9.16
CA PHE A 262 -7.29 0.12 8.74
C PHE A 262 -7.16 1.48 9.41
N THR A 263 -8.22 2.25 9.61
CA THR A 263 -8.15 3.49 10.39
C THR A 263 -7.65 3.22 11.81
N LEU A 264 -8.19 2.22 12.50
CA LEU A 264 -7.74 1.84 13.83
C LEU A 264 -6.27 1.40 13.84
N LEU A 265 -5.85 0.64 12.82
CA LEU A 265 -4.45 0.23 12.65
C LEU A 265 -3.52 1.43 12.42
N GLN A 266 -3.90 2.39 11.58
CA GLN A 266 -3.13 3.61 11.37
C GLN A 266 -3.03 4.44 12.65
N MET A 267 -4.11 4.54 13.43
CA MET A 267 -4.12 5.22 14.72
C MET A 267 -3.22 4.53 15.74
N TYR A 268 -3.22 3.19 15.78
CA TYR A 268 -2.31 2.42 16.61
C TYR A 268 -0.84 2.75 16.27
N TRP A 269 -0.48 2.73 14.98
CA TRP A 269 0.87 3.10 14.55
C TRP A 269 1.20 4.58 14.81
N ALA A 270 0.24 5.49 14.69
CA ALA A 270 0.42 6.91 15.01
C ALA A 270 0.77 7.09 16.49
N VAL A 271 0.10 6.36 17.40
CA VAL A 271 0.45 6.34 18.83
C VAL A 271 1.87 5.82 19.05
N LEU A 272 2.31 4.78 18.33
CA LEU A 272 3.69 4.31 18.41
C LEU A 272 4.68 5.40 17.97
N VAL A 273 4.41 6.11 16.87
CA VAL A 273 5.25 7.22 16.38
C VAL A 273 5.34 8.34 17.41
N VAL A 274 4.21 8.79 17.97
CA VAL A 274 4.18 9.83 19.03
C VAL A 274 5.00 9.39 20.24
N ASN A 275 4.88 8.12 20.66
CA ASN A 275 5.66 7.59 21.77
C ASN A 275 7.17 7.60 21.49
N GLN A 276 7.59 7.36 20.24
CA GLN A 276 9.01 7.45 19.87
C GLN A 276 9.51 8.90 19.88
N ILE A 277 8.72 9.85 19.36
CA ILE A 277 9.03 11.29 19.42
C ILE A 277 9.19 11.72 20.88
N TYR A 278 8.23 11.36 21.73
CA TYR A 278 8.24 11.71 23.16
C TYR A 278 9.48 11.16 23.88
N LYS A 279 9.87 9.91 23.60
CA LYS A 279 11.09 9.31 24.15
C LYS A 279 12.36 10.04 23.69
N ALA A 280 12.42 10.44 22.42
CA ALA A 280 13.54 11.21 21.89
C ALA A 280 13.66 12.58 22.57
N MET A 281 12.54 13.30 22.74
CA MET A 281 12.50 14.61 23.40
C MET A 281 12.93 14.56 24.87
N LYS A 282 12.63 13.47 25.57
CA LYS A 282 13.05 13.27 26.97
C LYS A 282 14.53 12.92 27.16
N GLY A 283 15.34 12.93 26.09
CA GLY A 283 16.73 12.48 26.14
C GLY A 283 16.86 10.97 26.43
N GLY A 284 15.82 10.20 26.08
CA GLY A 284 15.77 8.75 26.27
C GLY A 284 16.48 7.94 25.19
N GLY A 285 17.06 8.60 24.18
CA GLY A 285 17.98 7.97 23.24
C GLY A 285 19.33 7.75 23.92
N ASP A 286 19.61 6.50 24.29
CA ASP A 286 20.93 6.00 24.71
C ASP A 286 21.54 6.56 25.99
N LYS A 287 20.77 6.61 27.09
CA LYS A 287 21.36 6.29 28.40
C LYS A 287 21.61 4.78 28.51
N LYS A 288 22.51 4.23 27.70
CA LYS A 288 23.00 2.85 27.84
C LYS A 288 24.53 2.82 27.88
N LYS A 289 25.00 2.82 29.13
CA LYS A 289 26.17 2.08 29.66
C LYS A 289 27.50 2.29 28.91
N SER A 290 28.15 3.41 29.22
CA SER A 290 29.60 3.39 29.40
C SER A 290 29.91 2.53 30.64
N GLY A 291 30.14 1.24 30.43
CA GLY A 291 30.60 0.29 31.43
C GLY A 291 31.58 -0.65 30.77
#